data_AF-A0A512CE90-F1
#
_entry.id   AF-A0A512CE90-F1
#
_cell.length_a   1.000
_cell.length_b   1.000
_cell.length_c   1.000
_cell.angle_alpha   90.00
_cell.angle_beta   90.00
_cell.angle_gamma   90.00
#
_symmetry.space_group_name_H-M   'P 1'
#
loop_
_entity.id
_entity.type
_entity.pdbx_description
1 polymer ?
#
loop_
_entity_poly.entity_id
_entity_poly.type
_entity_poly.pdbx_seq_one_letter_code
_entity_poly.pdbx_strand_id
1 'polypeptide(L)' 'MKSKKDNLSYDEAISRLDHLVKQLEEGEQGMDDLTKMVKEASDLVKVCKQKLKMTSDEIKKAFEEE' A
#
# COMPACT_ATOMS: atom_id res chain seq x y z
N MET A 1 12.15 -8.37 -13.35
CA MET A 1 10.71 -8.50 -13.68
C MET A 1 9.94 -7.64 -12.67
N LYS A 2 9.27 -6.56 -13.11
CA LYS A 2 8.41 -5.75 -12.22
C LYS A 2 7.16 -6.56 -11.86
N SER A 3 6.85 -6.66 -10.57
CA SER A 3 5.74 -7.50 -10.09
C SER A 3 4.42 -6.76 -10.28
N LYS A 4 3.28 -7.46 -10.48
CA LYS A 4 1.95 -6.84 -10.67
C LYS A 4 1.57 -5.81 -9.58
N LYS A 5 2.17 -5.89 -8.39
CA LYS A 5 2.01 -4.92 -7.29
C LYS A 5 2.56 -3.52 -7.57
N ASP A 6 3.52 -3.37 -8.48
CA ASP A 6 4.17 -2.08 -8.78
C ASP A 6 3.25 -1.08 -9.52
N ASN A 7 2.14 -1.57 -10.08
CA ASN A 7 1.19 -0.77 -10.88
C ASN A 7 -0.14 -0.49 -10.17
N LEU A 8 -0.29 -0.84 -8.89
CA LEU A 8 -1.49 -0.50 -8.14
C LEU A 8 -1.66 1.02 -8.05
N SER A 9 -2.89 1.49 -8.24
CA SER A 9 -3.29 2.84 -7.85
C SER A 9 -3.27 2.97 -6.32
N TYR A 10 -3.27 4.20 -5.81
CA TYR A 10 -3.35 4.44 -4.38
C TYR A 10 -4.64 3.86 -3.79
N ASP A 11 -5.78 4.07 -4.47
CA ASP A 11 -7.11 3.64 -4.01
C ASP A 11 -7.23 2.10 -3.95
N GLU A 12 -6.66 1.40 -4.93
CA GLU A 12 -6.61 -0.07 -4.90
C GLU A 12 -5.71 -0.56 -3.77
N ALA A 13 -4.56 0.07 -3.57
CA ALA A 13 -3.60 -0.33 -2.54
C ALA A 13 -4.17 -0.14 -1.13
N ILE A 14 -4.81 1.00 -0.86
CA ILE A 14 -5.41 1.29 0.44
C ILE A 14 -6.65 0.42 0.69
N SER A 15 -7.50 0.20 -0.33
CA SER A 15 -8.67 -0.68 -0.19
C SER A 15 -8.27 -2.13 0.12
N ARG A 16 -7.19 -2.62 -0.51
CA ARG A 16 -6.66 -3.96 -0.21
C ARG A 16 -6.07 -4.02 1.20
N LEU A 17 -5.39 -2.96 1.65
CA LEU A 17 -4.84 -2.89 2.99
C LEU A 17 -5.94 -2.93 4.06
N ASP A 18 -7.01 -2.15 3.88
CA ASP A 18 -8.18 -2.17 4.78
C ASP A 18 -8.81 -3.56 4.88
N HIS A 19 -8.90 -4.26 3.74
CA HIS A 19 -9.43 -5.62 3.72
C HIS A 19 -8.53 -6.60 4.47
N LEU A 20 -7.20 -6.48 4.34
CA LEU A 20 -6.26 -7.30 5.12
C LEU A 20 -6.37 -7.01 6.61
N VAL A 21 -6.51 -5.74 7.02
CA VAL A 21 -6.70 -5.38 8.44
C VAL A 21 -7.95 -6.04 9.00
N LYS A 22 -9.08 -5.98 8.29
CA LYS A 22 -10.31 -6.65 8.70
C LYS A 22 -10.13 -8.16 8.89
N GLN A 23 -9.47 -8.84 7.95
CA GLN A 23 -9.20 -10.27 8.08
C GLN A 23 -8.28 -10.60 9.27
N LEU A 24 -7.32 -9.72 9.59
CA LEU A 24 -6.47 -9.89 10.76
C LEU A 24 -7.24 -9.70 12.08
N GLU A 25 -8.19 -8.75 12.11
CA GLU A 25 -9.05 -8.48 13.26
C GLU A 25 -10.07 -9.60 13.52
N GLU A 26 -10.55 -10.27 12.47
CA GLU A 26 -11.44 -11.43 12.57
C GLU A 26 -10.76 -12.62 13.27
N GLY A 27 -9.43 -12.73 13.18
CA GLY A 27 -8.64 -13.65 14.00
C GLY A 27 -8.79 -15.14 13.66
N GLU A 28 -9.45 -15.49 12.56
CA GLU A 28 -9.71 -16.89 12.15
C GLU A 28 -8.55 -17.52 11.35
N GLN A 29 -7.41 -16.83 11.22
CA GLN A 29 -6.35 -17.17 10.29
C GLN A 29 -5.21 -17.95 10.97
N GLY A 30 -4.66 -18.95 10.27
CA GLY A 30 -3.51 -19.73 10.75
C GLY A 30 -2.20 -18.93 10.73
N MET A 31 -1.19 -19.37 11.50
CA MET A 31 0.09 -18.68 11.66
C MET A 31 0.83 -18.40 10.32
N ASP A 32 0.81 -19.35 9.40
CA ASP A 32 1.43 -19.19 8.08
C ASP A 32 0.72 -18.12 7.25
N ASP A 33 -0.61 -18.02 7.37
CA ASP A 33 -1.40 -17.05 6.63
C ASP A 33 -1.27 -15.64 7.23
N LEU A 34 -1.19 -15.53 8.56
CA LEU A 34 -0.82 -14.28 9.24
C LEU A 34 0.50 -13.72 8.71
N THR A 35 1.51 -14.58 8.55
CA THR A 35 2.82 -14.18 8.03
C THR A 35 2.72 -13.66 6.59
N LYS A 36 1.92 -14.31 5.74
CA LYS A 36 1.68 -13.86 4.35
C LYS A 36 0.93 -12.53 4.30
N MET A 37 -0.11 -12.37 5.12
CA MET A 37 -0.91 -11.15 5.18
C MET A 37 -0.10 -9.96 5.66
N VAL A 38 0.72 -10.13 6.71
CA VAL A 38 1.63 -9.07 7.18
C VAL A 38 2.62 -8.66 6.10
N LYS A 39 3.17 -9.63 5.37
CA LYS A 39 4.07 -9.34 4.24
C LYS A 39 3.37 -8.57 3.12
N GLU A 40 2.16 -8.97 2.78
CA GLU A 40 1.35 -8.27 1.78
C GLU A 40 1.00 -6.84 2.22
N ALA A 41 0.55 -6.65 3.46
CA ALA A 41 0.27 -5.35 4.05
C ALA A 41 1.51 -4.45 4.01
N SER A 42 2.69 -4.97 4.34
CA SER A 42 3.96 -4.23 4.27
C SER A 42 4.26 -3.74 2.86
N ASP A 43 4.01 -4.56 1.83
CA ASP A 43 4.20 -4.18 0.44
C ASP A 43 3.22 -3.08 0.01
N LEU A 44 1.93 -3.20 0.40
CA LEU A 44 0.90 -2.21 0.09
C LEU A 44 1.22 -0.85 0.73
N VAL A 45 1.67 -0.84 1.99
CA VAL A 45 2.10 0.38 2.67
C VAL A 45 3.24 1.08 1.92
N LYS A 46 4.20 0.32 1.35
CA LYS A 46 5.28 0.91 0.54
C LYS A 46 4.72 1.59 -0.71
N VAL A 47 3.78 0.94 -1.40
CA VAL A 47 3.11 1.52 -2.58
C VAL A 47 2.39 2.81 -2.20
N CYS A 48 1.58 2.81 -1.14
CA CYS A 48 0.86 3.99 -0.66
C CYS A 48 1.82 5.15 -0.34
N LYS A 49 2.90 4.88 0.40
CA LYS A 49 3.92 5.89 0.74
C LYS A 49 4.60 6.45 -0.51
N GLN A 50 4.91 5.60 -1.48
CA GLN A 50 5.54 6.03 -2.73
C GLN A 50 4.61 6.97 -3.51
N LYS A 51 3.32 6.64 -3.65
CA LYS A 51 2.34 7.49 -4.34
C LYS A 51 2.18 8.84 -3.65
N LEU A 52 2.01 8.85 -2.33
CA LEU A 52 1.91 10.10 -1.55
C LEU A 52 3.15 10.96 -1.69
N LYS A 53 4.34 10.35 -1.68
CA LYS A 53 5.59 11.07 -1.90
C LYS A 53 5.63 11.69 -3.29
N MET A 54 5.30 10.93 -4.34
CA MET A 54 5.24 11.45 -5.71
C MET A 54 4.31 12.65 -5.82
N THR A 55 3.09 12.55 -5.29
CA THR A 55 2.13 13.66 -5.27
C THR A 55 2.66 14.86 -4.50
N SER A 56 3.26 14.65 -3.33
CA SER A 56 3.86 15.74 -2.56
C SER A 56 5.01 16.43 -3.30
N ASP A 57 5.83 15.67 -4.03
CA ASP A 57 6.94 16.22 -4.80
C ASP A 57 6.43 17.02 -6.03
N GLU A 58 5.37 16.56 -6.68
CA GLU A 58 4.70 17.30 -7.76
C GLU A 58 4.07 18.61 -7.27
N ILE A 59 3.41 18.58 -6.10
CA ILE A 59 2.86 19.79 -5.47
C ILE A 59 3.97 20.81 -5.19
N LYS A 60 5.08 20.37 -4.59
CA LYS A 60 6.21 21.28 -4.30
C LYS A 60 6.77 21.92 -5.57
N LYS A 61 6.99 21.13 -6.62
CA LYS A 61 7.47 21.66 -7.91
C LYS A 61 6.54 22.71 -8.50
N ALA A 62 5.22 22.48 -8.43
CA ALA A 62 4.24 23.44 -8.93
C ALA A 62 4.30 24.81 -8.22
N PHE A 63 4.75 24.84 -6.95
CA PHE A 63 4.94 26.07 -6.18
C PHE A 63 6.38 26.64 -6.25
N GLU A 64 7.38 25.85 -6.65
CA GLU A 64 8.76 26.30 -6.85
C GLU A 64 8.99 26.91 -8.25
N GLU A 65 8.08 26.67 -9.20
CA GLU A 65 8.08 27.25 -10.54
C GLU A 65 7.44 28.66 -10.62
N GLU A 66 7.11 29.29 -9.47
CA GLU A 66 6.75 30.71 -9.35
C GLU A 66 7.95 31.63 -9.03
#